data_AF-A0A392NHN9-F1
#
_entry.id   AF-A0A392NHN9-F1
#
_cell.length_a   1.000
_cell.length_b   1.000
_cell.length_c   1.000
_cell.angle_alpha   90.00
_cell.angle_beta   90.00
_cell.angle_gamma   90.00
#
_symmetry.space_group_name_H-M   'P 1'
#
loop_
_entity.id
_entity.type
_entity.pdbx_description
1 polymer ?
#
loop_
_entity_poly.entity_id
_entity_poly.type
_entity_poly.pdbx_seq_one_letter_code
_entity_poly.pdbx_strand_id
1 'polypeptide(L)'
;AIIVLINACDLEQLHDIPTSLSEASLNLLKVIRANGSHHLVIRGAVKSNEEGHLCKSNIGVSDLAESIFRLSINSSQLTNSLPLEVVQRGLFGTSDTSFEDFMSNYWEVSPFLLTRKMEDHNVNDMFSPFIQSLNWNGGVPSLLHSILQGLVSCFPIASEEQNILNFLIEVKDRLGCPIIYQQDIRVVKTESQSRKERHYFRDFHSDCLKEPLYLTTEDVLKCEQAYKGGYTLALRGLEFRYQSIAAIADTLALMFGQPSVDFWLQEVDGIFSTRSDVTSLI
;
A
#
# COMPACT_ATOMS: atom_id res chain seq x y z
N ALA A 1 -5.58 -8.30 -26.91
CA ALA A 1 -4.44 -8.05 -27.82
C ALA A 1 -3.36 -7.21 -27.13
N ILE A 2 -3.67 -5.98 -26.68
CA ILE A 2 -2.68 -5.09 -26.07
C ILE A 2 -1.94 -5.67 -24.85
N ILE A 3 -2.66 -6.30 -23.90
CA ILE A 3 -2.07 -6.93 -22.71
C ILE A 3 -1.09 -8.04 -23.07
N VAL A 4 -1.48 -8.92 -24.00
CA VAL A 4 -0.64 -10.03 -24.46
C VAL A 4 0.63 -9.50 -25.14
N LEU A 5 0.52 -8.42 -25.92
CA LEU A 5 1.68 -7.81 -26.58
C LEU A 5 2.63 -7.19 -25.55
N ILE A 6 2.11 -6.40 -24.60
CA ILE A 6 2.92 -5.77 -23.55
C ILE A 6 3.65 -6.82 -22.70
N ASN A 7 2.96 -7.89 -22.30
CA ASN A 7 3.57 -8.93 -21.47
C ASN A 7 4.59 -9.78 -22.24
N ALA A 8 4.50 -9.81 -23.57
CA ALA A 8 5.47 -10.48 -24.43
C ALA A 8 6.72 -9.62 -24.73
N CYS A 9 6.65 -8.30 -24.53
CA CYS A 9 7.80 -7.41 -24.75
C CYS A 9 8.89 -7.63 -23.69
N ASP A 10 10.15 -7.59 -24.12
CA ASP A 10 11.28 -7.37 -23.20
C ASP A 10 11.42 -5.88 -22.82
N LEU A 11 12.38 -5.54 -21.96
CA LEU A 11 12.56 -4.14 -21.52
C LEU A 11 12.96 -3.20 -22.65
N GLU A 12 13.83 -3.66 -23.56
CA GLU A 12 14.29 -2.83 -24.69
C GLU A 12 13.10 -2.47 -25.59
N GLN A 13 12.26 -3.48 -25.91
CA GLN A 13 11.03 -3.30 -26.66
C GLN A 13 10.01 -2.43 -25.94
N LEU A 14 9.93 -2.49 -24.59
CA LEU A 14 9.08 -1.61 -23.80
C LEU A 14 9.59 -0.15 -23.81
N HIS A 15 10.91 0.06 -23.84
CA HIS A 15 11.53 1.39 -23.97
C HIS A 15 11.29 2.02 -25.34
N ASP A 16 11.17 1.20 -26.39
CA ASP A 16 10.90 1.66 -27.75
C ASP A 16 9.43 2.08 -27.96
N ILE A 17 8.53 1.76 -27.02
CA ILE A 17 7.13 2.21 -27.09
C ILE A 17 7.09 3.74 -26.91
N PRO A 18 6.49 4.49 -27.86
CA PRO A 18 6.35 5.93 -27.71
C PRO A 18 5.66 6.30 -26.39
N THR A 19 6.23 7.26 -25.65
CA THR A 19 5.75 7.66 -24.31
C THR A 19 4.25 7.97 -24.30
N SER A 20 3.75 8.70 -25.30
CA SER A 20 2.33 9.03 -25.43
C SER A 20 1.43 7.79 -25.55
N LEU A 21 1.89 6.75 -26.24
CA LEU A 21 1.17 5.49 -26.37
C LEU A 21 1.26 4.67 -25.09
N SER A 22 2.43 4.64 -24.45
CA SER A 22 2.63 3.98 -23.15
C SER A 22 1.70 4.58 -22.10
N GLU A 23 1.66 5.91 -21.98
CA GLU A 23 0.79 6.63 -21.04
C GLU A 23 -0.69 6.42 -21.33
N ALA A 24 -1.10 6.54 -22.60
CA ALA A 24 -2.50 6.31 -22.99
C ALA A 24 -2.94 4.87 -22.68
N SER A 25 -2.07 3.90 -22.96
CA SER A 25 -2.30 2.48 -22.67
C SER A 25 -2.37 2.23 -21.17
N LEU A 26 -1.43 2.77 -20.39
CA LEU A 26 -1.40 2.64 -18.94
C LEU A 26 -2.66 3.22 -18.31
N ASN A 27 -3.09 4.40 -18.74
CA ASN A 27 -4.32 5.04 -18.26
C ASN A 27 -5.55 4.19 -18.58
N LEU A 28 -5.65 3.65 -19.80
CA LEU A 28 -6.74 2.75 -20.19
C LEU A 28 -6.75 1.48 -19.33
N LEU A 29 -5.61 0.84 -19.11
CA LEU A 29 -5.50 -0.37 -18.28
C LEU A 29 -5.85 -0.10 -16.81
N LYS A 30 -5.45 1.06 -16.26
CA LYS A 30 -5.85 1.50 -14.90
C LYS A 30 -7.36 1.68 -14.80
N VAL A 31 -8.01 2.30 -15.79
CA VAL A 31 -9.49 2.43 -15.84
C VAL A 31 -10.18 1.08 -15.93
N ILE A 32 -9.67 0.17 -16.78
CA ILE A 32 -10.19 -1.20 -16.89
C ILE A 32 -10.09 -1.92 -15.54
N ARG A 33 -8.96 -1.79 -14.84
CA ARG A 33 -8.77 -2.38 -13.51
C ARG A 33 -9.73 -1.79 -12.47
N ALA A 34 -9.90 -0.47 -12.43
CA ALA A 34 -10.82 0.19 -11.50
C ALA A 34 -12.27 -0.27 -11.70
N ASN A 35 -12.73 -0.31 -12.96
CA ASN A 35 -14.07 -0.77 -13.31
C ASN A 35 -14.26 -2.28 -13.10
N GLY A 36 -13.19 -3.05 -13.36
CA GLY A 36 -13.16 -4.49 -13.18
C GLY A 36 -13.13 -4.95 -11.73
N SER A 37 -12.64 -4.14 -10.80
CA SER A 37 -12.50 -4.50 -9.38
C SER A 37 -13.84 -4.82 -8.69
N HIS A 38 -14.96 -4.35 -9.23
CA HIS A 38 -16.30 -4.71 -8.75
C HIS A 38 -16.78 -6.10 -9.18
N HIS A 39 -16.23 -6.69 -10.26
CA HIS A 39 -16.71 -7.94 -10.87
C HIS A 39 -15.65 -9.05 -10.99
N LEU A 40 -14.35 -8.71 -11.06
CA LEU A 40 -13.25 -9.63 -11.34
C LEU A 40 -12.57 -10.22 -10.10
N VAL A 41 -12.70 -9.56 -8.94
CA VAL A 41 -12.03 -9.98 -7.69
C VAL A 41 -12.58 -11.32 -7.17
N ILE A 42 -13.73 -11.79 -7.67
CA ILE A 42 -14.38 -13.03 -7.19
C ILE A 42 -13.96 -14.29 -7.98
N ARG A 43 -13.41 -14.20 -9.20
CA ARG A 43 -13.11 -15.41 -10.01
C ARG A 43 -11.69 -15.94 -9.89
N GLY A 44 -10.73 -15.14 -9.42
CA GLY A 44 -9.32 -15.56 -9.37
C GLY A 44 -8.95 -16.45 -8.17
N ALA A 45 -9.71 -16.37 -7.08
CA ALA A 45 -9.32 -17.01 -5.82
C ALA A 45 -10.15 -18.24 -5.43
N VAL A 46 -11.35 -18.48 -6.00
CA VAL A 46 -12.20 -19.61 -5.58
C VAL A 46 -13.01 -20.15 -6.76
N LYS A 47 -12.44 -21.15 -7.47
CA LYS A 47 -13.06 -22.43 -7.88
C LYS A 47 -12.33 -23.05 -9.07
N SER A 48 -11.77 -24.23 -8.84
CA SER A 48 -11.61 -25.24 -9.87
C SER A 48 -12.99 -25.71 -10.36
N ASN A 49 -13.18 -25.59 -11.69
CA ASN A 49 -14.17 -26.15 -12.64
C ASN A 49 -15.66 -26.27 -12.27
N GLU A 50 -16.53 -25.81 -13.18
CA GLU A 50 -17.26 -26.64 -14.16
C GLU A 50 -18.19 -25.73 -15.01
N GLU A 51 -18.01 -25.76 -16.33
CA GLU A 51 -18.93 -25.28 -17.38
C GLU A 51 -19.55 -23.87 -17.22
N GLY A 52 -18.78 -22.81 -17.52
CA GLY A 52 -19.28 -21.44 -17.52
C GLY A 52 -18.67 -20.59 -18.63
N HIS A 53 -19.22 -20.71 -19.84
CA HIS A 53 -18.84 -19.90 -21.00
C HIS A 53 -18.98 -18.39 -20.70
N LEU A 54 -17.86 -17.74 -20.39
CA LEU A 54 -17.67 -16.31 -20.54
C LEU A 54 -16.60 -16.10 -21.60
N CYS A 55 -16.79 -15.08 -22.45
CA CYS A 55 -15.98 -14.77 -23.63
C CYS A 55 -14.48 -15.07 -23.44
N LYS A 56 -13.94 -15.93 -24.32
CA LYS A 56 -12.51 -16.28 -24.42
C LYS A 56 -11.66 -15.02 -24.69
N SER A 57 -11.25 -14.35 -23.63
CA SER A 57 -9.90 -13.81 -23.54
C SER A 57 -9.27 -14.47 -22.32
N ASN A 58 -8.25 -15.31 -22.52
CA ASN A 58 -7.50 -16.00 -21.47
C ASN A 58 -6.67 -15.03 -20.59
N ILE A 59 -7.07 -13.76 -20.48
CA ILE A 59 -6.34 -12.71 -19.80
C ILE A 59 -6.88 -12.63 -18.36
N GLY A 60 -6.07 -13.09 -17.41
CA GLY A 60 -6.34 -13.06 -15.98
C GLY A 60 -6.09 -11.69 -15.35
N VAL A 61 -6.43 -11.58 -14.06
CA VAL A 61 -6.13 -10.39 -13.25
C VAL A 61 -4.63 -10.15 -13.15
N SER A 62 -3.85 -11.23 -13.07
CA SER A 62 -2.38 -11.23 -13.11
C SER A 62 -1.84 -10.65 -14.40
N ASP A 63 -2.36 -11.06 -15.56
CA ASP A 63 -1.90 -10.56 -16.86
C ASP A 63 -2.13 -9.05 -17.01
N LEU A 64 -3.30 -8.56 -16.56
CA LEU A 64 -3.61 -7.13 -16.54
C LEU A 64 -2.68 -6.37 -15.57
N ALA A 65 -2.43 -6.92 -14.39
CA ALA A 65 -1.55 -6.32 -13.40
C ALA A 65 -0.09 -6.29 -13.87
N GLU A 66 0.38 -7.35 -14.53
CA GLU A 66 1.71 -7.42 -15.15
C GLU A 66 1.87 -6.33 -16.24
N SER A 67 0.90 -6.17 -17.13
CA SER A 67 0.96 -5.12 -18.16
C SER A 67 1.03 -3.72 -17.56
N ILE A 68 0.23 -3.47 -16.51
CA ILE A 68 0.27 -2.19 -15.79
C ILE A 68 1.65 -1.98 -15.17
N PHE A 69 2.20 -3.01 -14.51
CA PHE A 69 3.52 -2.95 -13.88
C PHE A 69 4.61 -2.65 -14.91
N ARG A 70 4.67 -3.42 -16.00
CA ARG A 70 5.65 -3.26 -17.08
C ARG A 70 5.66 -1.87 -17.71
N LEU A 71 4.47 -1.33 -18.00
CA LEU A 71 4.35 0.05 -18.51
C LEU A 71 4.71 1.10 -17.45
N SER A 72 4.57 0.78 -16.16
CA SER A 72 4.87 1.71 -15.07
C SER A 72 6.37 1.80 -14.76
N ILE A 73 7.17 0.76 -15.01
CA ILE A 73 8.63 0.75 -14.74
C ILE A 73 9.32 1.94 -15.41
N ASN A 74 8.92 2.28 -16.63
CA ASN A 74 9.53 3.33 -17.45
C ASN A 74 8.67 4.59 -17.54
N SER A 75 7.61 4.69 -16.73
CA SER A 75 6.78 5.88 -16.73
C SER A 75 7.57 7.03 -16.14
N SER A 76 7.68 8.13 -16.88
CA SER A 76 8.21 9.41 -16.39
C SER A 76 7.33 10.06 -15.31
N GLN A 77 6.26 9.39 -14.88
CA GLN A 77 5.57 9.68 -13.62
C GLN A 77 6.47 9.29 -12.45
N LEU A 78 7.64 9.92 -12.34
CA LEU A 78 8.27 10.07 -11.03
C LEU A 78 7.22 10.65 -10.11
N THR A 79 7.03 10.03 -8.95
CA THR A 79 6.34 10.69 -7.85
C THR A 79 6.95 12.08 -7.72
N ASN A 80 6.16 13.12 -7.91
CA ASN A 80 6.63 14.46 -7.60
C ASN A 80 6.82 14.48 -6.08
N SER A 81 8.07 14.26 -5.64
CA SER A 81 8.45 14.35 -4.24
C SER A 81 7.94 15.67 -3.69
N LEU A 82 7.39 15.65 -2.48
CA LEU A 82 7.01 16.90 -1.83
C LEU A 82 8.26 17.72 -1.56
N PRO A 83 8.22 19.06 -1.71
CA PRO A 83 9.34 19.91 -1.32
C PRO A 83 9.76 19.60 0.12
N LEU A 84 11.07 19.55 0.37
CA LEU A 84 11.65 19.21 1.66
C LEU A 84 11.04 20.05 2.79
N GLU A 85 10.87 21.34 2.54
CA GLU A 85 10.33 22.30 3.51
C GLU A 85 8.88 22.01 3.88
N VAL A 86 8.10 21.40 2.97
CA VAL A 86 6.70 21.03 3.22
C VAL A 86 6.65 19.83 4.16
N VAL A 87 7.50 18.81 3.96
CA VAL A 87 7.55 17.62 4.82
C VAL A 87 8.16 17.93 6.19
N GLN A 88 9.25 18.70 6.22
CA GLN A 88 9.84 19.17 7.48
C GLN A 88 8.84 19.99 8.30
N ARG A 89 8.15 20.96 7.67
CA ARG A 89 7.10 21.73 8.36
C ARG A 89 5.90 20.85 8.73
N GLY A 90 5.57 19.85 7.93
CA GLY A 90 4.49 18.91 8.22
C GLY A 90 4.75 18.06 9.48
N LEU A 91 6.01 17.65 9.67
CA LEU A 91 6.47 16.87 10.83
C LEU A 91 6.73 17.75 12.06
N PHE A 92 7.59 18.76 11.91
CA PHE A 92 8.08 19.59 13.01
C PHE A 92 7.21 20.83 13.27
N GLY A 93 6.22 21.12 12.41
CA GLY A 93 5.31 22.25 12.57
C GLY A 93 6.03 23.60 12.61
N THR A 94 5.49 24.50 13.42
CA THR A 94 6.14 25.76 13.84
C THR A 94 6.89 25.60 15.17
N SER A 95 7.19 24.37 15.59
CA SER A 95 7.80 24.11 16.89
C SER A 95 9.22 24.68 17.00
N ASP A 96 9.68 24.88 18.24
CA ASP A 96 11.06 25.31 18.53
C ASP A 96 12.11 24.25 18.15
N THR A 97 11.68 23.02 17.82
CA THR A 97 12.53 21.88 17.51
C THR A 97 12.63 21.69 15.99
N SER A 98 13.83 21.85 15.45
CA SER A 98 14.11 21.64 14.02
C SER A 98 14.54 20.20 13.72
N PHE A 99 14.66 19.87 12.44
CA PHE A 99 15.22 18.58 12.02
C PHE A 99 16.64 18.37 12.56
N GLU A 100 17.45 19.43 12.60
CA GLU A 100 18.82 19.39 13.12
C GLU A 100 18.86 19.11 14.63
N ASP A 101 17.91 19.68 15.38
CA ASP A 101 17.74 19.39 16.81
C ASP A 101 17.36 17.92 17.03
N PHE A 102 16.41 17.41 16.23
CA PHE A 102 16.02 16.01 16.23
C PHE A 102 17.22 15.08 15.97
N MET A 103 17.98 15.34 14.90
CA MET A 103 19.15 14.54 14.53
C MET A 103 20.26 14.58 15.60
N SER A 104 20.43 15.71 16.29
CA SER A 104 21.52 15.87 17.27
C SER A 104 21.19 15.28 18.63
N ASN A 105 19.93 15.36 19.06
CA ASN A 105 19.54 15.09 20.45
C ASN A 105 18.65 13.86 20.62
N TYR A 106 18.00 13.38 19.55
CA TYR A 106 16.97 12.34 19.66
C TYR A 106 17.19 11.15 18.73
N TRP A 107 17.69 11.34 17.51
CA TRP A 107 17.92 10.25 16.55
C TRP A 107 18.80 9.16 17.18
N GLU A 108 18.28 7.93 17.25
CA GLU A 108 18.92 6.76 17.90
C GLU A 108 19.30 6.94 19.39
N VAL A 109 18.89 8.03 20.03
CA VAL A 109 19.21 8.34 21.43
C VAL A 109 17.99 8.20 22.33
N SER A 110 16.87 8.81 21.96
CA SER A 110 15.67 8.80 22.80
C SER A 110 14.37 8.98 22.00
N PRO A 111 13.23 8.52 22.52
CA PRO A 111 11.93 8.77 21.90
C PRO A 111 11.66 10.26 21.77
N PHE A 112 11.24 10.69 20.58
CA PHE A 112 10.85 12.08 20.32
C PHE A 112 9.33 12.18 20.11
N LEU A 113 8.67 13.04 20.89
CA LEU A 113 7.23 13.23 20.82
C LEU A 113 6.90 14.53 20.10
N LEU A 114 6.32 14.41 18.91
CA LEU A 114 5.77 15.53 18.16
C LEU A 114 4.28 15.70 18.49
N THR A 115 3.95 16.73 19.28
CA THR A 115 2.55 17.12 19.53
C THR A 115 2.15 18.29 18.65
N ARG A 116 1.21 18.09 17.72
CA ARG A 116 0.62 19.18 16.92
C ARG A 116 -0.35 19.99 17.78
N LYS A 117 -0.16 21.32 17.88
CA LYS A 117 -1.11 22.22 18.56
C LYS A 117 -2.30 22.51 17.63
N MET A 118 -3.51 22.60 18.18
CA MET A 118 -4.74 22.88 17.39
C MET A 118 -4.71 24.22 16.64
N GLU A 119 -3.87 25.18 17.00
CA GLU A 119 -3.81 26.46 16.28
C GLU A 119 -3.10 26.37 14.91
N ASP A 120 -2.44 25.24 14.61
CA ASP A 120 -1.68 25.00 13.37
C ASP A 120 -2.54 24.46 12.20
N HIS A 121 -3.87 24.45 12.34
CA HIS A 121 -4.81 23.80 11.42
C HIS A 121 -4.80 24.31 9.97
N ASN A 122 -4.08 25.38 9.64
CA ASN A 122 -4.26 26.07 8.37
C ASN A 122 -3.03 26.15 7.45
N VAL A 123 -1.85 25.63 7.83
CA VAL A 123 -0.63 26.00 7.07
C VAL A 123 0.13 24.88 6.37
N ASN A 124 0.00 23.57 6.70
CA ASN A 124 0.50 22.47 5.85
C ASN A 124 0.24 21.09 6.50
N ASP A 125 -0.99 20.58 6.45
CA ASP A 125 -1.20 19.17 6.79
C ASP A 125 -0.79 18.28 5.61
N MET A 126 0.44 17.74 5.67
CA MET A 126 1.01 16.94 4.59
C MET A 126 0.20 15.66 4.27
N PHE A 127 -0.59 15.16 5.22
CA PHE A 127 -1.46 13.99 5.02
C PHE A 127 -2.86 14.34 4.48
N SER A 128 -3.22 15.63 4.43
CA SER A 128 -4.54 16.07 3.94
C SER A 128 -4.87 15.56 2.54
N PRO A 129 -3.95 15.57 1.55
CA PRO A 129 -4.23 14.99 0.23
C PRO A 129 -4.58 13.49 0.27
N PHE A 130 -3.93 12.72 1.16
CA PHE A 130 -4.26 11.32 1.39
C PHE A 130 -5.66 11.18 1.97
N ILE A 131 -5.98 11.91 3.04
CA ILE A 131 -7.30 11.85 3.69
C ILE A 131 -8.43 12.26 2.74
N GLN A 132 -8.22 13.31 1.94
CA GLN A 132 -9.18 13.77 0.93
C GLN A 132 -9.43 12.71 -0.16
N SER A 133 -8.41 11.93 -0.52
CA SER A 133 -8.55 10.87 -1.53
C SER A 133 -9.46 9.72 -1.10
N LEU A 134 -9.71 9.55 0.20
CA LEU A 134 -10.41 8.40 0.77
C LEU A 134 -11.94 8.58 0.83
N ASN A 135 -12.47 9.70 0.31
CA ASN A 135 -13.89 10.09 0.41
C ASN A 135 -14.44 9.91 1.83
N TRP A 136 -13.59 10.16 2.83
CA TRP A 136 -13.87 9.85 4.21
C TRP A 136 -14.90 10.82 4.79
N ASN A 137 -15.97 10.27 5.37
CA ASN A 137 -17.07 11.04 5.98
C ASN A 137 -16.96 11.20 7.51
N GLY A 138 -15.78 10.90 8.09
CA GLY A 138 -15.48 11.15 9.51
C GLY A 138 -15.52 9.94 10.45
N GLY A 139 -16.05 8.78 10.01
CA GLY A 139 -16.04 7.55 10.80
C GLY A 139 -14.85 6.62 10.51
N VAL A 140 -14.19 6.07 11.53
CA VAL A 140 -13.09 5.11 11.31
C VAL A 140 -13.53 3.84 10.54
N PRO A 141 -14.73 3.24 10.81
CA PRO A 141 -15.18 2.09 10.03
C PRO A 141 -15.36 2.38 8.53
N SER A 142 -15.89 3.55 8.17
CA SER A 142 -16.03 3.94 6.75
C SER A 142 -14.68 4.22 6.11
N LEU A 143 -13.71 4.72 6.86
CA LEU A 143 -12.33 4.88 6.39
C LEU A 143 -11.65 3.55 6.11
N LEU A 144 -11.77 2.58 7.03
CA LEU A 144 -11.24 1.23 6.84
C LEU A 144 -11.86 0.58 5.60
N HIS A 145 -13.17 0.73 5.41
CA HIS A 145 -13.84 0.26 4.20
C HIS A 145 -13.24 0.89 2.94
N SER A 146 -13.15 2.23 2.88
CA SER A 146 -12.59 2.95 1.74
C SER A 146 -11.14 2.58 1.45
N ILE A 147 -10.33 2.35 2.48
CA ILE A 147 -8.93 1.97 2.31
C ILE A 147 -8.82 0.54 1.81
N LEU A 148 -9.50 -0.41 2.44
CA LEU A 148 -9.35 -1.84 2.14
C LEU A 148 -10.05 -2.25 0.84
N GLN A 149 -11.10 -1.52 0.45
CA GLN A 149 -11.83 -1.77 -0.79
C GLN A 149 -10.94 -1.46 -2.00
N GLY A 150 -10.61 -2.51 -2.77
CA GLY A 150 -9.83 -2.37 -4.00
C GLY A 150 -8.31 -2.46 -3.81
N LEU A 151 -7.83 -2.76 -2.60
CA LEU A 151 -6.42 -3.06 -2.41
C LEU A 151 -6.06 -4.41 -3.02
N VAL A 152 -4.85 -4.47 -3.56
CA VAL A 152 -4.19 -5.70 -3.97
C VAL A 152 -2.99 -5.96 -3.08
N SER A 153 -2.53 -7.20 -3.08
CA SER A 153 -1.32 -7.58 -2.37
C SER A 153 -0.10 -6.79 -2.87
N CYS A 154 0.73 -6.37 -1.91
CA CYS A 154 2.02 -5.74 -2.11
C CYS A 154 3.09 -6.73 -1.66
N PHE A 155 3.68 -7.45 -2.62
CA PHE A 155 4.74 -8.40 -2.32
C PHE A 155 5.99 -7.65 -1.83
N PRO A 156 6.62 -8.11 -0.74
CA PRO A 156 7.89 -7.54 -0.31
C PRO A 156 8.94 -7.76 -1.39
N ILE A 157 9.71 -6.70 -1.68
CA ILE A 157 10.88 -6.77 -2.53
C ILE A 157 12.07 -6.97 -1.60
N ALA A 158 12.93 -7.94 -1.89
CA ALA A 158 14.14 -8.18 -1.11
C ALA A 158 15.09 -6.97 -1.24
N SER A 159 15.79 -6.60 -0.17
CA SER A 159 16.66 -5.41 -0.16
C SER A 159 17.84 -5.55 -1.13
N GLU A 160 18.24 -6.79 -1.40
CA GLU A 160 19.27 -7.15 -2.37
C GLU A 160 18.78 -7.26 -3.83
N GLU A 161 17.47 -7.10 -4.08
CA GLU A 161 16.91 -7.19 -5.42
C GLU A 161 17.30 -5.95 -6.25
N GLN A 162 18.24 -6.16 -7.17
CA GLN A 162 18.74 -5.12 -8.06
C GLN A 162 17.97 -5.07 -9.39
N ASN A 163 17.22 -6.13 -9.73
CA ASN A 163 16.51 -6.23 -10.99
C ASN A 163 15.02 -6.41 -10.77
N ILE A 164 14.27 -5.31 -10.90
CA ILE A 164 12.81 -5.28 -10.75
C ILE A 164 12.06 -6.27 -11.66
N LEU A 165 12.68 -6.73 -12.77
CA LEU A 165 12.10 -7.79 -13.59
C LEU A 165 12.19 -9.18 -12.97
N ASN A 166 13.25 -9.48 -12.23
CA ASN A 166 13.39 -10.77 -11.56
C ASN A 166 12.24 -10.92 -10.56
N PHE A 167 12.04 -9.88 -9.73
CA PHE A 167 10.87 -9.75 -8.88
C PHE A 167 9.56 -9.97 -9.68
N LEU A 168 9.38 -9.27 -10.81
CA LEU A 168 8.18 -9.43 -11.63
C LEU A 168 7.95 -10.88 -12.06
N ILE A 169 9.00 -11.58 -12.50
CA ILE A 169 8.93 -13.00 -12.92
C ILE A 169 8.49 -13.88 -11.75
N GLU A 170 8.99 -13.62 -10.54
CA GLU A 170 8.65 -14.40 -9.34
C GLU A 170 7.20 -14.21 -8.90
N VAL A 171 6.67 -12.98 -9.03
CA VAL A 171 5.33 -12.65 -8.53
C VAL A 171 4.24 -12.63 -9.61
N LYS A 172 4.58 -12.80 -10.90
CA LYS A 172 3.66 -12.60 -12.04
C LYS A 172 2.31 -13.29 -11.88
N ASP A 173 2.29 -14.55 -11.45
CA ASP A 173 1.07 -15.35 -11.34
C ASP A 173 0.20 -14.95 -10.14
N ARG A 174 0.76 -14.12 -9.25
CA ARG A 174 0.13 -13.62 -8.02
C ARG A 174 -0.11 -12.12 -8.07
N LEU A 175 0.30 -11.42 -9.13
CA LEU A 175 0.06 -9.99 -9.26
C LEU A 175 -1.43 -9.67 -9.32
N GLY A 176 -1.80 -8.57 -8.66
CA GLY A 176 -3.20 -8.14 -8.59
C GLY A 176 -4.11 -9.05 -7.74
N CYS A 177 -3.56 -10.04 -7.03
CA CYS A 177 -4.34 -10.81 -6.07
C CYS A 177 -4.84 -9.93 -4.91
N PRO A 178 -5.90 -10.35 -4.20
CA PRO A 178 -6.36 -9.65 -2.99
C PRO A 178 -5.26 -9.57 -1.92
N ILE A 179 -5.39 -8.62 -0.99
CA ILE A 179 -4.44 -8.48 0.13
C ILE A 179 -4.35 -9.77 0.95
N ILE A 180 -3.15 -10.08 1.40
CA ILE A 180 -2.80 -11.32 2.12
C ILE A 180 -2.66 -11.01 3.61
N TYR A 181 -3.33 -11.80 4.46
CA TYR A 181 -3.21 -11.68 5.91
C TYR A 181 -1.77 -12.00 6.37
N GLN A 182 -1.28 -11.25 7.35
CA GLN A 182 0.10 -11.26 7.88
C GLN A 182 1.19 -10.73 6.94
N GLN A 183 0.95 -10.65 5.63
CA GLN A 183 1.86 -10.00 4.69
C GLN A 183 1.48 -8.53 4.49
N ASP A 184 0.26 -8.28 4.04
CA ASP A 184 -0.23 -6.94 3.72
C ASP A 184 -0.95 -6.30 4.91
N ILE A 185 -1.71 -7.11 5.64
CA ILE A 185 -2.57 -6.65 6.72
C ILE A 185 -2.53 -7.59 7.93
N ARG A 186 -2.50 -7.00 9.12
CA ARG A 186 -2.70 -7.70 10.40
C ARG A 186 -3.88 -7.08 11.12
N VAL A 187 -4.71 -7.93 11.72
CA VAL A 187 -5.84 -7.54 12.55
C VAL A 187 -5.69 -8.26 13.87
N VAL A 188 -5.31 -7.51 14.89
CA VAL A 188 -4.73 -8.05 16.12
C VAL A 188 -5.23 -7.31 17.35
N LYS A 189 -5.22 -7.99 18.48
CA LYS A 189 -5.56 -7.42 19.78
C LYS A 189 -4.61 -7.97 20.83
N THR A 190 -4.16 -7.13 21.75
CA THR A 190 -3.38 -7.59 22.88
C THR A 190 -4.31 -8.17 23.93
N GLU A 191 -4.06 -9.42 24.33
CA GLU A 191 -4.73 -10.01 25.48
C GLU A 191 -4.23 -9.35 26.78
N SER A 192 -5.15 -8.73 27.50
CA SER A 192 -4.85 -7.92 28.69
C SER A 192 -4.07 -8.68 29.77
N GLN A 193 -4.29 -9.99 29.91
CA GLN A 193 -3.68 -10.81 30.96
C GLN A 193 -2.35 -11.45 30.54
N SER A 194 -2.22 -11.84 29.26
CA SER A 194 -1.08 -12.64 28.78
C SER A 194 -0.04 -11.81 28.03
N ARG A 195 -0.37 -10.54 27.68
CA ARG A 195 0.39 -9.70 26.73
C ARG A 195 0.68 -10.39 25.39
N LYS A 196 -0.07 -11.45 25.07
CA LYS A 196 0.03 -12.15 23.81
C LYS A 196 -0.81 -11.44 22.77
N GLU A 197 -0.31 -11.46 21.55
CA GLU A 197 -1.04 -10.99 20.40
C GLU A 197 -2.07 -12.05 19.99
N ARG A 198 -3.34 -11.62 19.91
CA ARG A 198 -4.44 -12.43 19.40
C ARG A 198 -4.79 -11.97 17.99
N HIS A 199 -4.81 -12.91 17.05
CA HIS A 199 -5.07 -12.66 15.64
C HIS A 199 -6.54 -12.90 15.31
N TYR A 200 -7.22 -11.87 14.78
CA TYR A 200 -8.66 -11.97 14.50
C TYR A 200 -8.99 -13.13 13.54
N PHE A 201 -8.27 -13.23 12.42
CA PHE A 201 -8.58 -14.24 11.38
C PHE A 201 -8.03 -15.63 11.70
N ARG A 202 -7.05 -15.76 12.61
CA ARG A 202 -6.48 -17.07 12.98
C ARG A 202 -7.47 -17.89 13.81
N ASP A 203 -8.33 -17.22 14.58
CA ASP A 203 -9.38 -17.87 15.37
C ASP A 203 -10.47 -18.52 14.48
N PHE A 204 -10.60 -18.10 13.21
CA PHE A 204 -11.63 -18.59 12.27
C PHE A 204 -11.11 -19.60 11.24
N HIS A 205 -9.79 -19.68 11.05
CA HIS A 205 -9.16 -20.58 10.08
C HIS A 205 -8.33 -21.62 10.85
N SER A 206 -8.69 -22.90 10.70
CA SER A 206 -7.99 -24.01 11.37
C SER A 206 -6.48 -23.94 11.14
N ASP A 207 -5.68 -24.24 12.17
CA ASP A 207 -4.20 -24.24 12.21
C ASP A 207 -3.49 -25.14 11.15
N CYS A 208 -4.21 -25.66 10.16
CA CYS A 208 -3.74 -26.61 9.17
C CYS A 208 -3.32 -25.98 7.81
N LEU A 209 -3.68 -24.72 7.54
CA LEU A 209 -3.40 -24.12 6.23
C LEU A 209 -1.99 -23.53 6.17
N LYS A 210 -1.12 -24.19 5.39
CA LYS A 210 0.18 -23.65 4.93
C LYS A 210 0.02 -22.62 3.80
N GLU A 211 -1.20 -22.39 3.33
CA GLU A 211 -1.50 -21.49 2.22
C GLU A 211 -1.77 -20.06 2.74
N PRO A 212 -1.33 -19.03 1.99
CA PRO A 212 -1.59 -17.65 2.34
C PRO A 212 -3.09 -17.36 2.37
N LEU A 213 -3.54 -16.68 3.44
CA LEU A 213 -4.94 -16.27 3.58
C LEU A 213 -5.19 -14.98 2.80
N TYR A 214 -5.85 -15.10 1.65
CA TYR A 214 -6.31 -13.96 0.84
C TYR A 214 -7.62 -13.40 1.39
N LEU A 215 -7.68 -12.10 1.67
CA LEU A 215 -8.89 -11.46 2.18
C LEU A 215 -9.89 -11.23 1.05
N THR A 216 -11.11 -11.69 1.26
CA THR A 216 -12.25 -11.42 0.37
C THR A 216 -12.95 -10.10 0.73
N THR A 217 -13.89 -9.66 -0.10
CA THR A 217 -14.75 -8.50 0.22
C THR A 217 -15.55 -8.71 1.52
N GLU A 218 -15.94 -9.96 1.84
CA GLU A 218 -16.61 -10.27 3.11
C GLU A 218 -15.66 -10.10 4.30
N ASP A 219 -14.38 -10.42 4.13
CA ASP A 219 -13.37 -10.26 5.18
C ASP A 219 -13.06 -8.78 5.46
N VAL A 220 -13.20 -7.90 4.47
CA VAL A 220 -13.14 -6.44 4.68
C VAL A 220 -14.23 -5.98 5.64
N LEU A 221 -15.44 -6.50 5.54
CA LEU A 221 -16.52 -6.20 6.51
C LEU A 221 -16.20 -6.76 7.90
N LYS A 222 -15.54 -7.93 7.97
CA LYS A 222 -15.09 -8.50 9.25
C LYS A 222 -14.00 -7.64 9.89
N CYS A 223 -13.12 -7.01 9.11
CA CYS A 223 -12.14 -6.04 9.61
C CYS A 223 -12.81 -4.86 10.34
N GLU A 224 -13.93 -4.34 9.82
CA GLU A 224 -14.71 -3.29 10.51
C GLU A 224 -15.33 -3.78 11.82
N GLN A 225 -15.82 -5.02 11.84
CA GLN A 225 -16.38 -5.63 13.06
C GLN A 225 -15.29 -5.87 14.09
N ALA A 226 -14.12 -6.34 13.66
CA ALA A 226 -12.95 -6.52 14.51
C ALA A 226 -12.54 -5.19 15.15
N TYR A 227 -12.49 -4.11 14.37
CA TYR A 227 -12.22 -2.76 14.87
C TYR A 227 -13.20 -2.37 15.99
N LYS A 228 -14.51 -2.53 15.75
CA LYS A 228 -15.54 -2.27 16.77
C LYS A 228 -15.39 -3.16 18.02
N GLY A 229 -14.79 -4.34 17.89
CA GLY A 229 -14.43 -5.24 18.98
C GLY A 229 -13.14 -4.88 19.73
N GLY A 230 -12.51 -3.74 19.38
CA GLY A 230 -11.25 -3.26 19.96
C GLY A 230 -10.02 -4.00 19.44
N TYR A 231 -10.07 -4.49 18.19
CA TYR A 231 -8.87 -4.93 17.47
C TYR A 231 -8.24 -3.74 16.75
N THR A 232 -6.92 -3.75 16.66
CA THR A 232 -6.13 -2.83 15.86
C THR A 232 -5.83 -3.46 14.50
N LEU A 233 -5.88 -2.64 13.46
CA LEU A 233 -5.49 -3.02 12.11
C LEU A 233 -4.14 -2.37 11.80
N ALA A 234 -3.21 -3.17 11.27
CA ALA A 234 -1.94 -2.71 10.75
C ALA A 234 -1.86 -3.06 9.27
N LEU A 235 -1.80 -2.05 8.41
CA LEU A 235 -1.70 -2.20 6.95
C LEU A 235 -0.32 -1.74 6.49
N ARG A 236 0.43 -2.63 5.84
CA ARG A 236 1.77 -2.38 5.29
C ARG A 236 1.68 -1.75 3.92
N GLY A 237 2.55 -0.81 3.56
CA GLY A 237 2.81 -0.48 2.16
C GLY A 237 1.87 0.58 1.60
N LEU A 238 1.51 1.58 2.41
CA LEU A 238 0.64 2.67 1.95
C LEU A 238 1.31 3.52 0.87
N GLU A 239 2.63 3.67 0.94
CA GLU A 239 3.48 4.35 -0.03
C GLU A 239 3.35 3.73 -1.43
N PHE A 240 3.15 2.43 -1.54
CA PHE A 240 2.94 1.77 -2.83
C PHE A 240 1.51 1.90 -3.37
N ARG A 241 0.58 2.43 -2.57
CA ARG A 241 -0.86 2.46 -2.88
C ARG A 241 -1.42 3.87 -3.06
N TYR A 242 -0.82 4.87 -2.42
CA TYR A 242 -1.28 6.25 -2.46
C TYR A 242 -0.14 7.18 -2.84
N GLN A 243 -0.29 7.86 -3.98
CA GLN A 243 0.72 8.79 -4.51
C GLN A 243 1.08 9.90 -3.51
N SER A 244 0.10 10.39 -2.73
CA SER A 244 0.34 11.39 -1.69
C SER A 244 1.21 10.87 -0.55
N ILE A 245 1.08 9.59 -0.18
CA ILE A 245 1.94 8.95 0.83
C ILE A 245 3.32 8.65 0.23
N ALA A 246 3.37 8.15 -1.01
CA ALA A 246 4.62 7.93 -1.75
C ALA A 246 5.48 9.21 -1.79
N ALA A 247 4.86 10.36 -2.12
CA ALA A 247 5.56 11.63 -2.18
C ALA A 247 6.13 12.09 -0.83
N ILE A 248 5.51 11.70 0.30
CA ILE A 248 6.04 11.94 1.65
C ILE A 248 7.20 10.97 1.91
N ALA A 249 7.03 9.68 1.61
CA ALA A 249 8.03 8.64 1.81
C ALA A 249 9.33 8.92 1.05
N ASP A 250 9.23 9.34 -0.21
CA ASP A 250 10.38 9.70 -1.05
C ASP A 250 11.17 10.88 -0.43
N THR A 251 10.46 11.92 0.02
CA THR A 251 11.12 13.07 0.67
C THR A 251 11.74 12.70 2.01
N LEU A 252 11.12 11.81 2.79
CA LEU A 252 11.71 11.30 4.03
C LEU A 252 12.96 10.46 3.75
N ALA A 253 12.93 9.59 2.73
CA ALA A 253 14.08 8.80 2.32
C ALA A 253 15.26 9.72 1.97
N LEU A 254 15.01 10.80 1.22
CA LEU A 254 16.01 11.84 0.92
C LEU A 254 16.53 12.54 2.19
N MET A 255 15.64 12.90 3.12
CA MET A 255 16.03 13.55 4.39
C MET A 255 16.99 12.71 5.22
N PHE A 256 16.73 11.41 5.31
CA PHE A 256 17.49 10.47 6.13
C PHE A 256 18.62 9.76 5.37
N GLY A 257 18.83 10.09 4.09
CA GLY A 257 19.81 9.43 3.24
C GLY A 257 19.56 7.92 3.08
N GLN A 258 18.29 7.50 3.16
CA GLN A 258 17.88 6.11 3.01
C GLN A 258 17.42 5.82 1.57
N PRO A 259 17.53 4.57 1.09
CA PRO A 259 17.02 4.19 -0.21
C PRO A 259 15.48 4.24 -0.29
N SER A 260 14.79 3.98 0.81
CA SER A 260 13.33 4.02 0.91
C SER A 260 12.87 4.15 2.37
N VAL A 261 11.60 4.49 2.58
CA VAL A 261 10.93 4.53 3.89
C VAL A 261 9.58 3.83 3.78
N ASP A 262 9.31 2.89 4.68
CA ASP A 262 8.06 2.13 4.70
C ASP A 262 7.01 2.83 5.58
N PHE A 263 5.75 2.87 5.13
CA PHE A 263 4.63 3.38 5.91
C PHE A 263 3.70 2.26 6.38
N TRP A 264 3.42 2.26 7.68
CA TRP A 264 2.33 1.49 8.27
C TRP A 264 1.17 2.39 8.64
N LEU A 265 -0.03 1.99 8.23
CA LEU A 265 -1.24 2.52 8.86
C LEU A 265 -1.47 1.76 10.15
N GLN A 266 -1.34 2.44 11.29
CA GLN A 266 -1.75 1.90 12.58
C GLN A 266 -2.71 2.89 13.23
N GLU A 267 -3.88 2.41 13.64
CA GLU A 267 -4.78 3.19 14.49
C GLU A 267 -4.61 2.74 15.94
N VAL A 268 -4.36 3.71 16.82
CA VAL A 268 -4.31 3.54 18.28
C VAL A 268 -5.17 4.64 18.87
N ASP A 269 -6.26 4.25 19.56
CA ASP A 269 -7.13 5.13 20.33
C ASP A 269 -7.65 6.39 19.59
N GLY A 270 -8.12 6.23 18.35
CA GLY A 270 -8.71 7.33 17.58
C GLY A 270 -7.72 8.27 16.90
N ILE A 271 -6.42 7.97 16.93
CA ILE A 271 -5.37 8.71 16.22
C ILE A 271 -4.75 7.78 15.16
N PHE A 272 -4.78 8.22 13.89
CA PHE A 272 -4.00 7.60 12.84
C PHE A 272 -2.53 7.92 13.06
N SER A 273 -1.75 6.91 13.46
CA SER A 273 -0.30 7.01 13.49
C SER A 273 0.23 6.36 12.23
N THR A 274 0.84 7.16 11.36
CA THR A 274 1.76 6.64 10.36
C THR A 274 3.07 6.33 11.08
N ARG A 275 3.39 5.05 11.21
CA ARG A 275 4.72 4.65 11.65
C ARG A 275 5.59 4.56 10.41
N SER A 276 6.48 5.54 10.25
CA SER A 276 7.61 5.43 9.34
C SER A 276 8.72 4.69 10.08
N ASP A 277 8.94 3.42 9.76
CA ASP A 277 10.15 2.74 10.23
C ASP A 277 11.27 3.11 9.24
N VAL A 278 12.05 4.13 9.61
CA VAL A 278 13.33 4.44 8.96
C VAL A 278 14.31 3.37 9.44
N THR A 279 14.19 2.18 8.86
CA THR A 279 15.09 1.07 9.18
C THR A 279 16.37 1.30 8.41
N SER A 280 17.48 1.50 9.12
CA SER A 280 18.82 1.49 8.53
C SER A 280 19.00 0.18 7.75
N LEU A 281 18.97 0.25 6.43
CA LEU A 281 19.29 -0.85 5.54
C LEU A 281 20.73 -0.65 5.06
N ILE A 282 21.66 -1.34 5.72
CA ILE A 282 22.92 -1.80 5.10
C ILE A 282 22.67 -3.23 4.63
#